data_AF-A0A151E742-F1
#
_entry.id   AF-A0A151E742-F1
#
_cell.length_a   1.000
_cell.length_b   1.000
_cell.length_c   1.000
_cell.angle_alpha   90.00
_cell.angle_beta   90.00
_cell.angle_gamma   90.00
#
_symmetry.space_group_name_H-M   'P 1'
#
loop_
_entity.id
_entity.type
_entity.pdbx_description
1 polymer ?
#
loop_
_entity_poly.entity_id
_entity_poly.type
_entity_poly.pdbx_seq_one_letter_code
_entity_poly.pdbx_strand_id
1 'polypeptide(L)'
;MPCLKDWEKKFVIYEINVLLAEMGFFSKLKKKKIKFNTNLITDNQQCRIENFNETEKNLVDLQYDITKNIDKLIKQHEKKSNDKEYESILNTKQELPFNKIIELRDQETKKPEMPLFPTELNSESFYGELNKNKELFEVEIPNNVTSNNNQYFDISFDNLSLDENKKPQRFFMDIGKIKFWNKSSNQNQSESKKVQGQFNDFNKTEVGLERTKRDIEEQERTLEYAKKMENKMKNELKEKNEQKKKEEKLRKLEYKKKIKEDRLRQLQAEKAKKQIEKEERKLKREKLKEEKFKEKEMRKLELIKQNEEKIKKREIERLEKLKLKEIKRLQEEKERAEKQKEILLKEKQKDEELRLKKLEQEKIEKQKEILLKEKQRAEELKAKKLEQEINGEIKSEEPPEMGKFIQKETGTKNEKHYLDDDVEKLLPIIDQLLEKLPDEVVDEFAQSDNFALYEKVINKYKRK
;
A
#
# COMPACT_ATOMS: atom_id res chain seq x y z
N MET A 1 27.18 39.86 11.03
CA MET A 1 26.02 38.98 11.24
C MET A 1 26.06 38.40 12.65
N PRO A 2 25.08 38.68 13.54
CA PRO A 2 25.13 38.22 14.94
C PRO A 2 24.71 36.75 15.16
N CYS A 3 23.99 36.15 14.21
CA CYS A 3 23.12 35.00 14.46
C CYS A 3 23.83 33.64 14.62
N LEU A 4 25.08 33.47 14.14
CA LEU A 4 25.77 32.17 14.15
C LEU A 4 26.37 31.80 15.52
N LYS A 5 26.87 32.78 16.29
CA LYS A 5 27.55 32.52 17.58
C LYS A 5 26.64 31.93 18.66
N ASP A 6 25.33 32.13 18.54
CA ASP A 6 24.33 31.54 19.44
C ASP A 6 23.91 30.12 19.04
N TRP A 7 24.20 29.68 17.81
CA TRP A 7 23.97 28.31 17.36
C TRP A 7 25.07 27.37 17.83
N GLU A 8 26.34 27.75 17.66
CA GLU A 8 27.49 26.96 18.13
C GLU A 8 27.40 26.69 19.64
N LYS A 9 27.05 27.70 20.45
CA LYS A 9 26.84 27.53 21.90
C LYS A 9 25.71 26.57 22.25
N LYS A 10 24.62 26.54 21.47
CA LYS A 10 23.49 25.61 21.70
C LYS A 10 23.84 24.18 21.32
N PHE A 11 24.62 24.00 20.25
CA PHE A 11 25.06 22.68 19.80
C PHE A 11 25.97 22.02 20.84
N VAL A 12 26.98 22.75 21.32
CA VAL A 12 27.90 22.30 22.38
C VAL A 12 27.17 21.91 23.67
N ILE A 13 26.15 22.67 24.08
CA ILE A 13 25.34 22.31 25.27
C ILE A 13 24.54 21.02 25.04
N TYR A 14 24.05 20.77 23.82
CA TYR A 14 23.29 19.56 23.52
C TYR A 14 24.19 18.32 23.51
N GLU A 15 25.36 18.39 22.85
CA GLU A 15 26.34 17.31 22.81
C GLU A 15 26.86 16.95 24.21
N ILE A 16 27.19 17.96 25.04
CA ILE A 16 27.62 17.74 26.44
C ILE A 16 26.52 17.04 27.25
N ASN A 17 25.24 17.41 27.06
CA ASN A 17 24.13 16.76 27.77
C ASN A 17 23.89 15.32 27.31
N VAL A 18 24.07 15.02 26.02
CA VAL A 18 24.00 13.64 25.49
C VAL A 18 25.16 12.80 26.03
N LEU A 19 26.40 13.30 25.99
CA LEU A 19 27.57 12.64 26.58
C LEU A 19 27.40 12.36 28.08
N LEU A 20 26.89 13.33 28.87
CA LEU A 20 26.62 13.13 30.30
C LEU A 20 25.47 12.14 30.57
N ALA A 21 24.53 11.98 29.63
CA ALA A 21 23.49 10.97 29.69
C ALA A 21 24.02 9.57 29.38
N GLU A 22 24.83 9.42 28.33
CA GLU A 22 25.46 8.15 27.93
C GLU A 22 26.49 7.67 28.95
N MET A 23 27.29 8.58 29.52
CA MET A 23 28.19 8.28 30.65
C MET A 23 27.45 8.01 31.98
N GLY A 24 26.11 8.02 31.98
CA GLY A 24 25.29 7.58 33.11
C GLY A 24 25.33 8.49 34.34
N PHE A 25 25.86 9.72 34.24
CA PHE A 25 26.04 10.63 35.38
C PHE A 25 24.71 10.95 36.10
N PHE A 26 23.63 11.09 35.33
CA PHE A 26 22.28 11.34 35.86
C PHE A 26 21.70 10.19 36.71
N SER A 27 22.24 8.96 36.61
CA SER A 27 21.79 7.82 37.43
C SER A 27 22.15 7.98 38.91
N LYS A 28 23.31 8.60 39.21
CA LYS A 28 23.78 8.85 40.59
C LYS A 28 23.11 10.07 41.22
N LEU A 29 22.73 11.08 40.43
CA LEU A 29 22.09 12.31 40.93
C LEU A 29 20.67 12.07 41.48
N LYS A 30 19.92 11.10 40.94
CA LYS A 30 18.54 10.78 41.39
C LYS A 30 18.39 10.37 42.87
N LYS A 31 19.49 10.11 43.60
CA LYS A 31 19.47 9.71 45.02
C LYS A 31 19.78 10.82 46.03
N LYS A 32 20.20 12.02 45.58
CA LYS A 32 20.33 13.19 46.46
C LYS A 32 19.20 14.18 46.14
N LYS A 33 18.33 14.47 47.12
CA LYS A 33 17.36 15.57 47.04
C LYS A 33 18.09 16.91 47.11
N ILE A 34 18.64 17.35 45.98
CA ILE A 34 19.15 18.71 45.82
C ILE A 34 17.94 19.65 45.82
N LYS A 35 17.73 20.36 46.92
CA LYS A 35 16.79 21.49 46.95
C LYS A 35 17.42 22.63 46.18
N PHE A 36 17.01 22.85 44.93
CA PHE A 36 17.34 24.07 44.22
C PHE A 36 16.58 25.23 44.87
N ASN A 37 17.31 26.23 45.39
CA ASN A 37 16.70 27.49 45.82
C ASN A 37 16.24 28.24 44.56
N THR A 38 14.92 28.35 44.37
CA THR A 38 14.30 28.99 43.20
C THR A 38 14.27 30.52 43.26
N ASN A 39 14.81 31.13 44.32
CA ASN A 39 14.74 32.58 44.61
C ASN A 39 15.66 33.45 43.72
N LEU A 40 16.03 32.99 42.52
CA LEU A 40 16.93 33.66 41.60
C LEU A 40 16.47 33.55 40.13
N ILE A 41 15.19 33.28 39.91
CA ILE A 41 14.53 33.42 38.61
C ILE A 41 13.81 34.77 38.61
N THR A 42 14.33 35.74 37.87
CA THR A 42 13.67 37.02 37.65
C THR A 42 12.45 36.84 36.75
N ASP A 43 11.37 37.60 37.01
CA ASP A 43 10.04 37.42 36.42
C ASP A 43 10.02 37.32 34.88
N ASN A 44 10.97 37.98 34.21
CA ASN A 44 11.17 37.90 32.76
C ASN A 44 11.47 36.48 32.20
N GLN A 45 11.78 35.48 33.04
CA GLN A 45 11.97 34.10 32.59
C GLN A 45 10.75 33.19 32.79
N GLN A 46 9.80 33.52 33.68
CA GLN A 46 8.59 32.72 33.85
C GLN A 46 7.65 32.82 32.63
N CYS A 47 7.51 34.01 32.05
CA CYS A 47 6.74 34.22 30.81
C CYS A 47 7.25 33.42 29.59
N ARG A 48 8.45 32.83 29.63
CA ARG A 48 8.96 31.92 28.58
C ARG A 48 8.64 30.45 28.82
N ILE A 49 8.32 30.04 30.05
CA ILE A 49 8.05 28.65 30.39
C ILE A 49 6.56 28.35 30.29
N GLU A 50 5.68 29.30 30.65
CA GLU A 50 4.23 29.13 30.51
C GLU A 50 3.81 28.96 29.04
N ASN A 51 4.48 29.68 28.12
CA ASN A 51 4.28 29.55 26.67
C ASN A 51 4.64 28.17 26.10
N PHE A 52 5.44 27.33 26.78
CA PHE A 52 5.76 25.99 26.26
C PHE A 52 4.59 25.01 26.41
N ASN A 53 3.76 25.15 27.44
CA ASN A 53 2.62 24.26 27.68
C ASN A 53 1.43 24.54 26.74
N GLU A 54 1.37 25.72 26.12
CA GLU A 54 0.39 26.01 25.07
C GLU A 54 0.83 25.47 23.69
N THR A 55 2.14 25.28 23.46
CA THR A 55 2.64 24.81 22.15
C THR A 55 2.28 23.37 21.80
N GLU A 56 1.92 22.51 22.77
CA GLU A 56 1.42 21.16 22.45
C GLU A 56 0.07 21.18 21.71
N LYS A 57 -0.76 22.22 21.91
CA LYS A 57 -1.99 22.41 21.14
C LYS A 57 -1.74 22.98 19.73
N ASN A 58 -0.65 23.74 19.56
CA ASN A 58 -0.25 24.34 18.27
C ASN A 58 0.61 23.41 17.40
N LEU A 59 0.85 22.16 17.77
CA LEU A 59 1.64 21.23 16.93
C LEU A 59 0.93 20.95 15.58
N VAL A 60 -0.41 20.91 15.57
CA VAL A 60 -1.23 20.73 14.36
C VAL A 60 -1.15 21.98 13.47
N ASP A 61 -1.25 23.18 14.05
CA ASP A 61 -1.18 24.44 13.31
C ASP A 61 0.24 24.69 12.76
N LEU A 62 1.28 24.33 13.52
CA LEU A 62 2.67 24.34 13.05
C LEU A 62 2.85 23.39 11.85
N GLN A 63 2.27 22.18 11.91
CA GLN A 63 2.33 21.23 10.81
C GLN A 63 1.54 21.71 9.58
N TYR A 64 0.40 22.38 9.79
CA TYR A 64 -0.38 23.02 8.75
C TYR A 64 0.38 24.16 8.06
N ASP A 65 1.01 25.05 8.82
CA ASP A 65 1.82 26.15 8.28
C ASP A 65 3.09 25.67 7.57
N ILE A 66 3.76 24.61 8.05
CA ILE A 66 4.85 23.96 7.33
C ILE A 66 4.35 23.44 5.97
N THR A 67 3.23 22.73 5.95
CA THR A 67 2.64 22.18 4.70
C THR A 67 2.27 23.30 3.72
N LYS A 68 1.62 24.36 4.22
CA LYS A 68 1.23 25.55 3.45
C LYS A 68 2.42 26.33 2.88
N ASN A 69 3.57 26.32 3.57
CA ASN A 69 4.80 26.92 3.08
C ASN A 69 5.49 26.05 2.02
N ILE A 70 5.44 24.71 2.15
CA ILE A 70 5.90 23.78 1.10
C ILE A 70 5.08 23.96 -0.18
N ASP A 71 3.75 24.01 -0.10
CA ASP A 71 2.87 24.23 -1.26
C ASP A 71 3.11 25.58 -1.95
N LYS A 72 3.41 26.64 -1.20
CA LYS A 72 3.83 27.93 -1.76
C LYS A 72 5.15 27.83 -2.52
N LEU A 73 6.12 27.08 -1.98
CA LEU A 73 7.43 26.86 -2.59
C LEU A 73 7.31 26.07 -3.91
N ILE A 74 6.50 25.01 -3.92
CA ILE A 74 6.20 24.23 -5.13
C ILE A 74 5.56 25.14 -6.19
N LYS A 75 4.50 25.90 -5.85
CA LYS A 75 3.85 26.83 -6.79
C LYS A 75 4.77 27.96 -7.29
N GLN A 76 5.78 28.36 -6.52
CA GLN A 76 6.80 29.30 -6.98
C GLN A 76 7.77 28.66 -7.97
N HIS A 77 8.14 27.39 -7.78
CA HIS A 77 8.96 26.64 -8.74
C HIS A 77 8.21 26.33 -10.04
N GLU A 78 6.94 25.89 -9.96
CA GLU A 78 6.08 25.63 -11.13
C GLU A 78 5.83 26.88 -11.99
N LYS A 79 5.78 28.07 -11.36
CA LYS A 79 5.71 29.33 -12.11
C LYS A 79 7.04 29.62 -12.83
N LYS A 80 8.16 29.50 -12.13
CA LYS A 80 9.51 29.71 -12.72
C LYS A 80 9.87 28.71 -13.81
N SER A 81 9.33 27.49 -13.80
CA SER A 81 9.53 26.51 -14.89
C SER A 81 8.67 26.79 -16.13
N ASN A 82 7.66 27.66 -16.03
CA ASN A 82 6.83 28.09 -17.16
C ASN A 82 7.28 29.43 -17.76
N ASP A 83 8.31 30.07 -17.19
CA ASP A 83 8.95 31.25 -17.77
C ASP A 83 9.82 30.83 -18.97
N LYS A 84 9.44 31.30 -20.16
CA LYS A 84 9.81 30.78 -21.49
C LYS A 84 11.30 30.90 -21.89
N GLU A 85 12.18 31.34 -20.99
CA GLU A 85 13.60 31.52 -21.31
C GLU A 85 14.38 30.19 -21.34
N TYR A 86 13.97 29.18 -20.57
CA TYR A 86 14.69 27.89 -20.54
C TYR A 86 14.57 27.05 -21.82
N GLU A 87 13.52 27.22 -22.62
CA GLU A 87 13.40 26.54 -23.92
C GLU A 87 14.37 27.12 -24.99
N SER A 88 14.87 28.33 -24.80
CA SER A 88 15.82 28.95 -25.75
C SER A 88 17.24 28.38 -25.67
N ILE A 89 17.65 27.88 -24.50
CA ILE A 89 19.00 27.39 -24.22
C ILE A 89 19.19 25.95 -24.73
N LEU A 90 18.10 25.17 -24.89
CA LEU A 90 18.14 23.81 -25.43
C LEU A 90 18.19 23.75 -26.95
N ASN A 91 17.69 24.78 -27.65
CA ASN A 91 17.60 24.79 -29.13
C ASN A 91 18.84 25.37 -29.85
N THR A 92 19.92 25.71 -29.13
CA THR A 92 21.11 26.36 -29.69
C THR A 92 22.39 25.52 -29.66
N LYS A 93 22.34 24.25 -29.23
CA LYS A 93 23.47 23.30 -29.35
C LYS A 93 23.29 22.39 -30.56
N GLN A 94 23.89 22.82 -31.66
CA GLN A 94 24.05 22.05 -32.90
C GLN A 94 24.81 20.74 -32.67
N GLU A 95 24.29 19.69 -33.30
CA GLU A 95 25.03 18.64 -34.03
C GLU A 95 26.48 18.36 -33.60
N LEU A 96 26.65 17.37 -32.73
CA LEU A 96 27.87 16.56 -32.65
C LEU A 96 27.50 15.08 -32.83
N PRO A 97 28.15 14.32 -33.73
CA PRO A 97 27.80 12.93 -33.99
C PRO A 97 28.27 12.01 -32.86
N PHE A 98 27.32 11.51 -32.06
CA PHE A 98 27.57 10.67 -30.88
C PHE A 98 28.08 9.23 -31.16
N ASN A 99 28.60 8.95 -32.35
CA ASN A 99 29.13 7.63 -32.74
C ASN A 99 30.63 7.44 -32.45
N LYS A 100 31.22 8.21 -31.54
CA LYS A 100 32.59 7.96 -31.05
C LYS A 100 32.77 8.28 -29.57
N ILE A 101 33.25 7.26 -28.84
CA ILE A 101 33.86 7.35 -27.52
C ILE A 101 32.89 7.77 -26.40
N ILE A 102 32.00 6.85 -26.04
CA ILE A 102 31.73 6.60 -24.62
C ILE A 102 32.30 5.20 -24.34
N GLU A 103 33.48 5.13 -23.72
CA GLU A 103 33.91 3.91 -23.07
C GLU A 103 32.91 3.61 -21.95
N LEU A 104 32.07 2.61 -22.16
CA LEU A 104 31.34 1.97 -21.09
C LEU A 104 32.39 1.34 -20.16
N ARG A 105 32.77 2.06 -19.11
CA ARG A 105 33.31 1.40 -17.92
C ARG A 105 32.18 0.54 -17.38
N ASP A 106 32.29 -0.76 -17.62
CA ASP A 106 31.50 -1.75 -16.93
C ASP A 106 31.53 -1.43 -15.44
N GLN A 107 30.36 -1.14 -14.88
CA GLN A 107 30.24 -1.10 -13.44
C GLN A 107 30.44 -2.54 -12.97
N GLU A 108 31.65 -2.85 -12.52
CA GLU A 108 31.94 -4.04 -11.73
C GLU A 108 30.95 -4.07 -10.58
N THR A 109 29.86 -4.82 -10.80
CA THR A 109 28.88 -5.11 -9.77
C THR A 109 29.54 -6.09 -8.83
N LYS A 110 30.34 -5.54 -7.90
CA LYS A 110 30.88 -6.25 -6.75
C LYS A 110 29.70 -6.85 -6.01
N LYS A 111 29.41 -8.11 -6.33
CA LYS A 111 28.54 -8.96 -5.54
C LYS A 111 29.04 -8.84 -4.10
N PRO A 112 28.16 -8.56 -3.12
CA PRO A 112 28.58 -8.62 -1.73
C PRO A 112 29.09 -10.04 -1.47
N GLU A 113 30.39 -10.18 -1.23
CA GLU A 113 30.97 -11.42 -0.76
C GLU A 113 30.32 -11.73 0.58
N MET A 114 29.35 -12.65 0.58
CA MET A 114 28.86 -13.21 1.82
C MET A 114 30.03 -13.93 2.48
N PRO A 115 30.44 -13.57 3.71
CA PRO A 115 31.46 -14.31 4.41
C PRO A 115 30.95 -15.74 4.63
N LEU A 116 31.61 -16.69 3.99
CA LEU A 116 31.45 -18.12 4.23
C LEU A 116 31.98 -18.42 5.64
N PHE A 117 31.14 -18.18 6.64
CA PHE A 117 31.32 -18.77 7.96
C PHE A 117 30.89 -20.24 7.89
N PRO A 118 31.80 -21.22 8.03
CA PRO A 118 31.40 -22.60 8.23
C PRO A 118 30.80 -22.73 9.63
N THR A 119 29.50 -22.49 9.75
CA THR A 119 28.74 -22.92 10.93
C THR A 119 28.55 -24.43 10.85
N GLU A 120 29.56 -25.16 11.34
CA GLU A 120 29.45 -26.56 11.76
C GLU A 120 28.54 -26.66 12.99
N LEU A 121 27.25 -26.37 12.80
CA LEU A 121 26.21 -26.62 13.79
C LEU A 121 25.86 -28.11 13.73
N ASN A 122 26.66 -28.92 14.44
CA ASN A 122 26.29 -30.28 14.81
C ASN A 122 24.97 -30.27 15.58
N SER A 123 23.86 -30.52 14.87
CA SER A 123 22.51 -30.55 15.41
C SER A 123 22.10 -31.92 15.99
N GLU A 124 22.97 -32.94 15.89
CA GLU A 124 22.66 -34.34 16.17
C GLU A 124 22.71 -34.77 17.66
N SER A 125 23.05 -33.89 18.61
CA SER A 125 23.25 -34.31 20.02
C SER A 125 22.53 -33.50 21.10
N PHE A 126 21.56 -32.65 20.77
CA PHE A 126 20.85 -31.83 21.78
C PHE A 126 19.35 -32.12 21.96
N TYR A 127 18.78 -33.07 21.20
CA TYR A 127 17.49 -33.66 21.52
C TYR A 127 17.69 -35.02 22.18
N GLY A 128 18.01 -34.99 23.47
CA GLY A 128 17.90 -36.18 24.32
C GLY A 128 16.49 -36.74 24.25
N GLU A 129 16.37 -38.06 24.15
CA GLU A 129 15.10 -38.77 23.93
C GLU A 129 14.06 -38.40 24.99
N LEU A 130 13.08 -37.58 24.60
CA LEU A 130 11.89 -37.32 25.41
C LEU A 130 11.01 -38.57 25.41
N ASN A 131 11.28 -39.41 26.41
CA ASN A 131 10.66 -40.69 26.66
C ASN A 131 9.13 -40.54 26.79
N LYS A 132 8.39 -40.94 25.74
CA LYS A 132 6.94 -40.65 25.57
C LYS A 132 6.00 -41.35 26.57
N ASN A 133 6.54 -42.16 27.50
CA ASN A 133 5.78 -43.06 28.36
C ASN A 133 5.78 -42.67 29.85
N LYS A 134 5.97 -41.39 30.20
CA LYS A 134 5.81 -40.93 31.59
C LYS A 134 4.83 -39.77 31.76
N GLU A 135 3.68 -40.14 32.31
CA GLU A 135 2.94 -39.36 33.32
C GLU A 135 2.54 -37.94 32.90
N LEU A 136 1.50 -37.90 32.06
CA LEU A 136 0.51 -36.81 32.11
C LEU A 136 0.02 -36.67 33.56
N PHE A 137 0.31 -35.53 34.18
CA PHE A 137 -0.28 -35.18 35.47
C PHE A 137 -1.76 -34.85 35.28
N GLU A 138 -2.64 -35.81 35.59
CA GLU A 138 -4.04 -35.53 35.85
C GLU A 138 -4.13 -34.64 37.10
N VAL A 139 -4.55 -33.39 36.90
CA VAL A 139 -4.86 -32.48 38.00
C VAL A 139 -6.32 -32.75 38.41
N GLU A 140 -6.51 -33.64 39.39
CA GLU A 140 -7.81 -33.81 40.02
C GLU A 140 -8.27 -32.50 40.66
N ILE A 141 -9.34 -31.91 40.12
CA ILE A 141 -10.02 -30.77 40.74
C ILE A 141 -11.06 -31.32 41.71
N PRO A 142 -11.00 -31.02 43.02
CA PRO A 142 -11.98 -31.52 43.97
C PRO A 142 -13.33 -30.84 43.76
N ASN A 143 -14.25 -31.56 43.10
CA ASN A 143 -15.66 -31.21 43.04
C ASN A 143 -16.31 -31.39 44.42
N ASN A 144 -16.42 -30.29 45.18
CA ASN A 144 -17.42 -30.14 46.23
C ASN A 144 -17.59 -28.66 46.59
N VAL A 145 -18.74 -28.08 46.20
CA VAL A 145 -19.62 -27.22 47.03
C VAL A 145 -20.81 -26.83 46.16
N THR A 146 -21.96 -27.43 46.44
CA THR A 146 -23.26 -26.89 46.06
C THR A 146 -23.69 -25.86 47.10
N SER A 147 -23.84 -24.60 46.71
CA SER A 147 -24.85 -23.73 47.36
C SER A 147 -25.25 -22.58 46.46
N ASN A 148 -26.56 -22.50 46.21
CA ASN A 148 -27.24 -21.33 45.66
C ASN A 148 -26.82 -20.05 46.42
N ASN A 149 -26.53 -18.97 45.70
CA ASN A 149 -27.44 -17.82 45.67
C ASN A 149 -27.01 -16.76 44.66
N ASN A 150 -27.99 -16.25 43.92
CA ASN A 150 -27.84 -15.03 43.13
C ASN A 150 -27.64 -13.83 44.07
N GLN A 151 -26.60 -13.03 43.84
CA GLN A 151 -26.71 -11.57 43.96
C GLN A 151 -25.59 -10.89 43.18
N TYR A 152 -25.99 -10.15 42.14
CA TYR A 152 -25.13 -9.16 41.51
C TYR A 152 -24.75 -8.11 42.56
N PHE A 153 -23.45 -7.91 42.78
CA PHE A 153 -22.92 -6.67 43.33
C PHE A 153 -21.84 -6.15 42.40
N ASP A 154 -22.30 -5.34 41.44
CA ASP A 154 -21.44 -4.50 40.63
C ASP A 154 -20.95 -3.35 41.51
N ILE A 155 -19.65 -3.28 41.77
CA ILE A 155 -19.02 -2.20 42.55
C ILE A 155 -18.07 -1.47 41.60
N SER A 156 -18.60 -0.41 41.01
CA SER A 156 -17.86 0.57 40.22
C SER A 156 -16.74 1.19 41.05
N PHE A 157 -15.50 1.00 40.58
CA PHE A 157 -14.29 1.39 41.30
C PHE A 157 -13.82 2.80 40.90
N ASP A 158 -14.73 3.78 40.95
CA ASP A 158 -14.44 5.18 40.66
C ASP A 158 -14.67 6.09 41.89
N ASN A 159 -13.77 7.06 42.06
CA ASN A 159 -13.73 8.09 43.12
C ASN A 159 -13.26 7.63 44.51
N LEU A 160 -11.95 7.48 44.66
CA LEU A 160 -11.26 7.67 45.94
C LEU A 160 -10.02 8.56 45.73
N SER A 161 -10.26 9.86 45.64
CA SER A 161 -9.23 10.89 45.82
C SER A 161 -8.68 10.81 47.24
N LEU A 162 -7.38 10.52 47.39
CA LEU A 162 -6.73 10.56 48.70
C LEU A 162 -6.52 12.02 49.14
N ASP A 163 -7.36 12.46 50.07
CA ASP A 163 -7.16 13.70 50.81
C ASP A 163 -6.25 13.43 52.02
N GLU A 164 -4.93 13.65 51.84
CA GLU A 164 -3.88 13.34 52.83
C GLU A 164 -3.91 14.30 54.04
N ASN A 165 -4.95 14.30 54.89
CA ASN A 165 -4.91 15.09 56.15
C ASN A 165 -5.89 14.69 57.28
N LYS A 166 -6.10 13.40 57.56
CA LYS A 166 -6.80 12.96 58.80
C LYS A 166 -6.04 11.91 59.60
N LYS A 167 -5.78 12.23 60.87
CA LYS A 167 -5.12 11.35 61.86
C LYS A 167 -5.99 10.10 62.11
N PRO A 168 -5.40 8.90 62.30
CA PRO A 168 -6.19 7.70 62.60
C PRO A 168 -6.81 7.78 63.99
N GLN A 169 -8.14 7.78 64.06
CA GLN A 169 -8.87 7.55 65.31
C GLN A 169 -8.55 6.14 65.84
N ARG A 170 -8.15 6.05 67.12
CA ARG A 170 -8.01 4.79 67.82
C ARG A 170 -9.38 4.27 68.22
N PHE A 171 -9.89 3.26 67.53
CA PHE A 171 -10.98 2.45 68.05
C PHE A 171 -10.49 1.63 69.24
N PHE A 172 -10.83 2.07 70.45
CA PHE A 172 -10.83 1.19 71.61
C PHE A 172 -11.98 0.21 71.45
N MET A 173 -11.69 -1.09 71.40
CA MET A 173 -12.72 -2.11 71.60
C MET A 173 -13.05 -2.17 73.09
N ASP A 174 -14.27 -1.74 73.45
CA ASP A 174 -14.85 -2.01 74.75
C ASP A 174 -15.08 -3.52 74.89
N ILE A 175 -14.14 -4.19 75.56
CA ILE A 175 -14.31 -5.58 75.98
C ILE A 175 -15.34 -5.57 77.11
N GLY A 176 -16.57 -5.95 76.79
CA GLY A 176 -17.69 -5.96 77.71
C GLY A 176 -17.38 -6.72 79.01
N LYS A 177 -17.64 -6.09 80.15
CA LYS A 177 -17.49 -6.69 81.48
C LYS A 177 -18.54 -7.79 81.70
N ILE A 178 -18.22 -9.02 81.32
CA ILE A 178 -18.99 -10.21 81.69
C ILE A 178 -18.91 -10.38 83.20
N LYS A 179 -19.96 -9.95 83.91
CA LYS A 179 -20.13 -10.21 85.35
C LYS A 179 -20.55 -11.67 85.53
N PHE A 180 -19.64 -12.51 85.99
CA PHE A 180 -19.98 -13.85 86.46
C PHE A 180 -20.82 -13.76 87.73
N TRP A 181 -22.10 -14.07 87.62
CA TRP A 181 -23.01 -14.23 88.75
C TRP A 181 -22.80 -15.63 89.35
N ASN A 182 -21.94 -15.73 90.36
CA ASN A 182 -21.78 -16.98 91.12
C ASN A 182 -23.04 -17.23 91.98
N LYS A 183 -24.01 -17.93 91.39
CA LYS A 183 -25.04 -18.66 92.13
C LYS A 183 -24.41 -19.96 92.67
N SER A 184 -24.06 -19.97 93.95
CA SER A 184 -23.82 -21.21 94.70
C SER A 184 -25.00 -21.44 95.65
N SER A 185 -26.00 -22.19 95.18
CA SER A 185 -27.11 -22.68 95.99
C SER A 185 -26.77 -24.04 96.60
N ASN A 186 -27.18 -24.23 97.87
CA ASN A 186 -27.54 -25.52 98.47
C ASN A 186 -26.40 -26.57 98.62
N GLN A 187 -26.42 -27.49 99.59
CA GLN A 187 -27.27 -27.71 100.77
C GLN A 187 -26.57 -28.73 101.69
N ASN A 188 -26.97 -28.78 102.99
CA ASN A 188 -26.78 -29.92 103.92
C ASN A 188 -25.31 -30.22 104.30
N GLN A 189 -24.93 -30.71 105.50
CA GLN A 189 -25.54 -31.03 106.81
C GLN A 189 -24.33 -30.96 107.81
N SER A 190 -24.41 -30.77 109.13
CA SER A 190 -25.29 -31.42 110.11
C SER A 190 -25.22 -30.73 111.50
N GLU A 191 -26.32 -30.93 112.23
CA GLU A 191 -26.57 -30.84 113.68
C GLU A 191 -25.41 -30.59 114.68
N SER A 192 -25.54 -29.53 115.48
CA SER A 192 -24.83 -29.35 116.75
C SER A 192 -25.57 -30.04 117.92
N LYS A 193 -25.34 -31.34 118.11
CA LYS A 193 -25.79 -32.05 119.33
C LYS A 193 -24.81 -31.85 120.49
N LYS A 194 -25.26 -31.14 121.53
CA LYS A 194 -24.60 -31.13 122.85
C LYS A 194 -24.72 -32.52 123.48
N VAL A 195 -23.60 -33.11 123.86
CA VAL A 195 -23.56 -34.22 124.84
C VAL A 195 -22.57 -33.83 125.93
N GLN A 196 -23.09 -33.61 127.14
CA GLN A 196 -22.24 -33.54 128.33
C GLN A 196 -21.84 -34.98 128.70
N GLY A 197 -20.54 -35.26 128.60
CA GLY A 197 -19.94 -36.56 128.89
C GLY A 197 -18.68 -36.34 129.73
N GLN A 198 -18.86 -36.59 131.01
CA GLN A 198 -17.90 -36.67 132.11
C GLN A 198 -16.52 -37.30 131.78
N PHE A 199 -15.50 -36.68 132.41
CA PHE A 199 -14.35 -37.28 133.12
C PHE A 199 -13.42 -38.33 132.46
N ASN A 200 -12.12 -38.08 132.70
CA ASN A 200 -11.00 -39.03 132.74
C ASN A 200 -10.57 -39.69 131.42
N ASP A 201 -9.56 -39.11 130.77
CA ASP A 201 -8.46 -39.85 130.12
C ASP A 201 -7.31 -38.90 129.69
N PHE A 202 -6.52 -38.42 130.66
CA PHE A 202 -5.37 -37.53 130.39
C PHE A 202 -4.20 -38.20 129.64
N ASN A 203 -4.26 -39.52 129.41
CA ASN A 203 -3.23 -40.30 128.71
C ASN A 203 -3.57 -40.62 127.24
N LYS A 204 -4.66 -40.06 126.68
CA LYS A 204 -5.02 -40.23 125.25
C LYS A 204 -4.75 -38.99 124.38
N THR A 205 -4.41 -37.86 124.99
CA THR A 205 -4.17 -36.56 124.33
C THR A 205 -2.89 -36.56 123.49
N GLU A 206 -1.83 -37.23 123.94
CA GLU A 206 -0.54 -37.31 123.25
C GLU A 206 -0.66 -38.07 121.91
N VAL A 207 -1.30 -39.25 121.93
CA VAL A 207 -1.59 -40.04 120.70
C VAL A 207 -2.50 -39.28 119.74
N GLY A 208 -3.40 -38.43 120.25
CA GLY A 208 -4.22 -37.52 119.44
C GLY A 208 -3.38 -36.45 118.73
N LEU A 209 -2.43 -35.83 119.44
CA LEU A 209 -1.51 -34.83 118.91
C LEU A 209 -0.51 -35.42 117.90
N GLU A 210 -0.09 -36.67 118.05
CA GLU A 210 0.74 -37.35 117.05
C GLU A 210 0.00 -37.71 115.76
N ARG A 211 -1.32 -37.94 115.83
CA ARG A 211 -2.16 -38.15 114.64
C ARG A 211 -2.34 -36.84 113.89
N THR A 212 -2.74 -35.77 114.58
CA THR A 212 -2.92 -34.46 113.92
C THR A 212 -1.63 -33.90 113.35
N LYS A 213 -0.46 -34.15 113.96
CA LYS A 213 0.85 -33.83 113.35
C LYS A 213 1.07 -34.54 112.02
N ARG A 214 0.75 -35.84 111.95
CA ARG A 214 0.86 -36.63 110.69
C ARG A 214 -0.13 -36.16 109.63
N ASP A 215 -1.37 -35.87 110.02
CA ASP A 215 -2.40 -35.36 109.11
C ASP A 215 -1.99 -33.99 108.52
N ILE A 216 -1.39 -33.11 109.33
CA ILE A 216 -0.84 -31.82 108.87
C ILE A 216 0.34 -32.05 107.91
N GLU A 217 1.27 -32.95 108.23
CA GLU A 217 2.41 -33.26 107.35
C GLU A 217 1.96 -33.83 105.99
N GLU A 218 0.92 -34.68 105.97
CA GLU A 218 0.32 -35.19 104.73
C GLU A 218 -0.39 -34.09 103.94
N GLN A 219 -1.07 -33.15 104.61
CA GLN A 219 -1.64 -31.95 103.98
C GLN A 219 -0.56 -31.04 103.38
N GLU A 220 0.57 -30.84 104.06
CA GLU A 220 1.70 -30.06 103.54
C GLU A 220 2.32 -30.72 102.29
N ARG A 221 2.55 -32.05 102.32
CA ARG A 221 3.07 -32.80 101.17
C ARG A 221 2.12 -32.77 99.96
N THR A 222 0.81 -32.92 100.18
CA THR A 222 -0.19 -32.85 99.09
C THR A 222 -0.32 -31.43 98.52
N LEU A 223 -0.21 -30.39 99.37
CA LEU A 223 -0.20 -28.99 98.95
C LEU A 223 1.09 -28.62 98.19
N GLU A 224 2.26 -29.14 98.60
CA GLU A 224 3.51 -28.98 97.86
C GLU A 224 3.42 -29.66 96.47
N TYR A 225 2.89 -30.89 96.42
CA TYR A 225 2.66 -31.59 95.16
C TYR A 225 1.70 -30.81 94.24
N ALA A 226 0.61 -30.26 94.78
CA ALA A 226 -0.33 -29.43 94.04
C ALA A 226 0.35 -28.15 93.49
N LYS A 227 1.14 -27.43 94.30
CA LYS A 227 1.95 -26.28 93.86
C LYS A 227 2.94 -26.65 92.74
N LYS A 228 3.58 -27.82 92.84
CA LYS A 228 4.51 -28.34 91.82
C LYS A 228 3.79 -28.62 90.49
N MET A 229 2.58 -29.18 90.55
CA MET A 229 1.73 -29.41 89.36
C MET A 229 1.20 -28.10 88.76
N GLU A 230 0.77 -27.14 89.59
CA GLU A 230 0.33 -25.83 89.13
C GLU A 230 1.46 -25.07 88.41
N ASN A 231 2.69 -25.11 88.95
CA ASN A 231 3.86 -24.50 88.34
C ASN A 231 4.25 -25.18 87.01
N LYS A 232 4.13 -26.51 86.90
CA LYS A 232 4.29 -27.22 85.61
C LYS A 232 3.28 -26.73 84.58
N MET A 233 1.98 -26.71 84.92
CA MET A 233 0.93 -26.23 84.01
C MET A 233 1.13 -24.77 83.59
N LYS A 234 1.56 -23.89 84.51
CA LYS A 234 1.91 -22.48 84.21
C LYS A 234 3.07 -22.38 83.22
N ASN A 235 4.10 -23.22 83.35
CA ASN A 235 5.24 -23.22 82.45
C ASN A 235 4.88 -23.78 81.06
N GLU A 236 4.18 -24.91 80.98
CA GLU A 236 3.65 -25.44 79.72
C GLU A 236 2.76 -24.42 78.98
N LEU A 237 1.94 -23.67 79.72
CA LEU A 237 1.09 -22.63 79.14
C LEU A 237 1.91 -21.45 78.58
N LYS A 238 3.01 -21.07 79.26
CA LYS A 238 3.96 -20.07 78.73
C LYS A 238 4.63 -20.57 77.45
N GLU A 239 5.15 -21.80 77.46
CA GLU A 239 5.80 -22.42 76.29
C GLU A 239 4.84 -22.52 75.09
N LYS A 240 3.62 -23.02 75.29
CA LYS A 240 2.57 -23.07 74.25
C LYS A 240 2.24 -21.67 73.70
N ASN A 241 2.21 -20.64 74.56
CA ASN A 241 1.99 -19.26 74.12
C ASN A 241 3.20 -18.65 73.36
N GLU A 242 4.43 -19.04 73.71
CA GLU A 242 5.62 -18.64 72.97
C GLU A 242 5.73 -19.34 71.61
N GLN A 243 5.39 -20.63 71.53
CA GLN A 243 5.29 -21.38 70.28
C GLN A 243 4.27 -20.72 69.33
N LYS A 244 3.05 -20.46 69.80
CA LYS A 244 2.03 -19.72 69.03
C LYS A 244 2.53 -18.37 68.52
N LYS A 245 3.25 -17.59 69.34
CA LYS A 245 3.86 -16.31 68.92
C LYS A 245 4.97 -16.49 67.88
N LYS A 246 5.71 -17.60 67.89
CA LYS A 246 6.73 -17.93 66.87
C LYS A 246 6.06 -18.33 65.54
N GLU A 247 5.04 -19.18 65.59
CA GLU A 247 4.23 -19.58 64.43
C GLU A 247 3.52 -18.39 63.76
N GLU A 248 2.91 -17.50 64.55
CA GLU A 248 2.23 -16.32 64.04
C GLU A 248 3.20 -15.36 63.33
N LYS A 249 4.43 -15.22 63.86
CA LYS A 249 5.51 -14.45 63.19
C LYS A 249 5.94 -15.11 61.87
N LEU A 250 6.05 -16.45 61.82
CA LEU A 250 6.36 -17.18 60.59
C LEU A 250 5.27 -16.99 59.53
N ARG A 251 3.99 -17.20 59.87
CA ARG A 251 2.85 -16.95 58.97
C ARG A 251 2.84 -15.50 58.45
N LYS A 252 3.13 -14.51 59.31
CA LYS A 252 3.25 -13.10 58.91
C LYS A 252 4.43 -12.82 57.96
N LEU A 253 5.53 -13.57 58.06
CA LEU A 253 6.66 -13.46 57.14
C LEU A 253 6.37 -14.14 55.79
N GLU A 254 5.73 -15.31 55.81
CA GLU A 254 5.30 -16.04 54.62
C GLU A 254 4.28 -15.25 53.80
N TYR A 255 3.25 -14.69 54.44
CA TYR A 255 2.28 -13.81 53.80
C TYR A 255 2.94 -12.57 53.16
N LYS A 256 3.95 -11.99 53.83
CA LYS A 256 4.76 -10.88 53.27
C LYS A 256 5.65 -11.31 52.10
N LYS A 257 6.12 -12.57 52.05
CA LYS A 257 6.82 -13.12 50.88
C LYS A 257 5.85 -13.27 49.71
N LYS A 258 4.69 -13.88 49.93
CA LYS A 258 3.64 -14.09 48.91
C LYS A 258 3.20 -12.76 48.26
N ILE A 259 2.88 -11.73 49.05
CA ILE A 259 2.55 -10.39 48.51
C ILE A 259 3.67 -9.80 47.65
N LYS A 260 4.94 -9.99 48.02
CA LYS A 260 6.08 -9.49 47.22
C LYS A 260 6.22 -10.26 45.91
N GLU A 261 6.00 -11.56 45.93
CA GLU A 261 6.03 -12.41 44.75
C GLU A 261 4.87 -12.08 43.79
N ASP A 262 3.64 -11.96 44.30
CA ASP A 262 2.46 -11.58 43.51
C ASP A 262 2.65 -10.21 42.85
N ARG A 263 3.21 -9.22 43.57
CA ARG A 263 3.59 -7.91 42.99
C ARG A 263 4.65 -8.04 41.90
N LEU A 264 5.62 -8.94 42.04
CA LEU A 264 6.64 -9.16 41.02
C LEU A 264 6.05 -9.81 39.76
N ARG A 265 5.18 -10.82 39.94
CA ARG A 265 4.42 -11.47 38.85
C ARG A 265 3.52 -10.46 38.13
N GLN A 266 2.81 -9.59 38.86
CA GLN A 266 2.00 -8.50 38.29
C GLN A 266 2.85 -7.54 37.45
N LEU A 267 4.01 -7.09 37.96
CA LEU A 267 4.93 -6.20 37.22
C LEU A 267 5.52 -6.87 35.96
N GLN A 268 5.77 -8.18 36.00
CA GLN A 268 6.21 -8.94 34.82
C GLN A 268 5.08 -9.05 33.79
N ALA A 269 3.86 -9.40 34.22
CA ALA A 269 2.69 -9.47 33.35
C ALA A 269 2.35 -8.10 32.72
N GLU A 270 2.47 -7.00 33.46
CA GLU A 270 2.26 -5.65 32.94
C GLU A 270 3.31 -5.27 31.88
N LYS A 271 4.58 -5.64 32.10
CA LYS A 271 5.65 -5.45 31.11
C LYS A 271 5.41 -6.25 29.83
N ALA A 272 5.01 -7.52 29.96
CA ALA A 272 4.66 -8.38 28.84
C ALA A 272 3.47 -7.81 28.03
N LYS A 273 2.38 -7.40 28.72
CA LYS A 273 1.24 -6.73 28.08
C LYS A 273 1.67 -5.47 27.31
N LYS A 274 2.54 -4.63 27.89
CA LYS A 274 3.08 -3.43 27.22
C LYS A 274 4.03 -3.74 26.05
N GLN A 275 4.62 -4.93 25.97
CA GLN A 275 5.40 -5.37 24.81
C GLN A 275 4.46 -5.83 23.69
N ILE A 276 3.50 -6.71 23.99
CA ILE A 276 2.47 -7.20 23.06
C ILE A 276 1.69 -6.01 22.46
N GLU A 277 1.25 -5.05 23.28
CA GLU A 277 0.54 -3.86 22.79
C GLU A 277 1.40 -3.00 21.83
N LYS A 278 2.71 -2.89 22.08
CA LYS A 278 3.63 -2.17 21.18
C LYS A 278 3.81 -2.91 19.86
N GLU A 279 3.85 -4.24 19.88
CA GLU A 279 3.96 -5.08 18.69
C GLU A 279 2.67 -5.04 17.87
N GLU A 280 1.49 -5.16 18.50
CA GLU A 280 0.22 -4.93 17.82
C GLU A 280 0.13 -3.53 17.17
N ARG A 281 0.56 -2.48 17.88
CA ARG A 281 0.59 -1.11 17.33
C ARG A 281 1.55 -0.98 16.15
N LYS A 282 2.67 -1.73 16.12
CA LYS A 282 3.56 -1.82 14.95
C LYS A 282 2.87 -2.55 13.80
N LEU A 283 2.32 -3.73 14.04
CA LEU A 283 1.64 -4.56 13.04
C LEU A 283 0.43 -3.83 12.41
N LYS A 284 -0.36 -3.11 13.21
CA LYS A 284 -1.46 -2.25 12.71
C LYS A 284 -0.96 -1.12 11.81
N ARG A 285 0.18 -0.50 12.13
CA ARG A 285 0.82 0.53 11.27
C ARG A 285 1.41 -0.05 9.99
N GLU A 286 1.90 -1.28 10.03
CA GLU A 286 2.45 -1.99 8.88
C GLU A 286 1.35 -2.40 7.90
N LYS A 287 0.27 -3.03 8.38
CA LYS A 287 -0.93 -3.32 7.59
C LYS A 287 -1.51 -2.07 6.92
N LEU A 288 -1.58 -0.94 7.63
CA LEU A 288 -2.04 0.34 7.07
C LEU A 288 -1.09 0.88 5.98
N LYS A 289 0.22 0.62 6.07
CA LYS A 289 1.18 1.00 5.01
C LYS A 289 1.03 0.11 3.78
N GLU A 290 0.85 -1.19 3.99
CA GLU A 290 0.63 -2.18 2.92
C GLU A 290 -0.68 -1.88 2.17
N GLU A 291 -1.77 -1.60 2.88
CA GLU A 291 -3.06 -1.19 2.32
C GLU A 291 -2.94 0.10 1.49
N LYS A 292 -2.26 1.13 2.02
CA LYS A 292 -1.96 2.37 1.27
C LYS A 292 -1.02 2.16 0.07
N PHE A 293 -0.21 1.11 0.07
CA PHE A 293 0.61 0.75 -1.09
C PHE A 293 -0.27 0.12 -2.17
N LYS A 294 -1.09 -0.87 -1.80
CA LYS A 294 -2.08 -1.53 -2.68
C LYS A 294 -3.08 -0.52 -3.28
N GLU A 295 -3.58 0.43 -2.49
CA GLU A 295 -4.45 1.52 -2.96
C GLU A 295 -3.76 2.39 -4.02
N LYS A 296 -2.48 2.76 -3.81
CA LYS A 296 -1.69 3.52 -4.79
C LYS A 296 -1.40 2.73 -6.06
N GLU A 297 -1.16 1.43 -5.94
CA GLU A 297 -0.93 0.53 -7.07
C GLU A 297 -2.20 0.37 -7.92
N MET A 298 -3.35 0.13 -7.29
CA MET A 298 -4.65 0.10 -7.97
C MET A 298 -4.97 1.42 -8.69
N ARG A 299 -4.71 2.57 -8.06
CA ARG A 299 -4.87 3.89 -8.72
C ARG A 299 -3.95 4.09 -9.91
N LYS A 300 -2.72 3.57 -9.88
CA LYS A 300 -1.81 3.59 -11.04
C LYS A 300 -2.35 2.74 -12.18
N LEU A 301 -2.80 1.52 -11.89
CA LEU A 301 -3.39 0.62 -12.88
C LEU A 301 -4.67 1.21 -13.50
N GLU A 302 -5.51 1.87 -12.69
CA GLU A 302 -6.70 2.57 -13.17
C GLU A 302 -6.34 3.75 -14.10
N LEU A 303 -5.34 4.55 -13.74
CA LEU A 303 -4.86 5.65 -14.58
C LEU A 303 -4.28 5.15 -15.92
N ILE A 304 -3.56 4.02 -15.91
CA ILE A 304 -3.06 3.36 -17.12
C ILE A 304 -4.24 2.95 -18.02
N LYS A 305 -5.25 2.25 -17.49
CA LYS A 305 -6.46 1.87 -18.24
C LYS A 305 -7.19 3.08 -18.83
N GLN A 306 -7.37 4.15 -18.06
CA GLN A 306 -7.98 5.39 -18.56
C GLN A 306 -7.17 6.04 -19.69
N ASN A 307 -5.84 5.91 -19.68
CA ASN A 307 -4.98 6.43 -20.74
C ASN A 307 -4.98 5.52 -21.98
N GLU A 308 -4.98 4.20 -21.81
CA GLU A 308 -5.18 3.23 -22.91
C GLU A 308 -6.52 3.46 -23.62
N GLU A 309 -7.61 3.67 -22.88
CA GLU A 309 -8.91 4.01 -23.46
C GLU A 309 -8.87 5.33 -24.25
N LYS A 310 -8.18 6.36 -23.74
CA LYS A 310 -8.01 7.64 -24.47
C LYS A 310 -7.20 7.45 -25.75
N ILE A 311 -6.20 6.58 -25.75
CA ILE A 311 -5.41 6.23 -26.93
C ILE A 311 -6.29 5.50 -27.95
N LYS A 312 -7.00 4.44 -27.53
CA LYS A 312 -7.95 3.70 -28.38
C LYS A 312 -9.04 4.60 -28.98
N LYS A 313 -9.62 5.52 -28.20
CA LYS A 313 -10.60 6.51 -28.68
C LYS A 313 -10.00 7.45 -29.75
N ARG A 314 -8.77 7.96 -29.55
CA ARG A 314 -8.05 8.78 -30.54
C ARG A 314 -7.70 8.02 -31.81
N GLU A 315 -7.43 6.72 -31.70
CA GLU A 315 -7.12 5.86 -32.84
C GLU A 315 -8.37 5.57 -33.68
N ILE A 316 -9.49 5.24 -33.05
CA ILE A 316 -10.80 5.12 -33.69
C ILE A 316 -11.16 6.43 -34.41
N GLU A 317 -11.03 7.59 -33.75
CA GLU A 317 -11.29 8.91 -34.34
C GLU A 317 -10.39 9.19 -35.58
N ARG A 318 -9.14 8.73 -35.56
CA ARG A 318 -8.23 8.84 -36.72
C ARG A 318 -8.68 7.95 -37.87
N LEU A 319 -9.06 6.70 -37.60
CA LEU A 319 -9.55 5.76 -38.61
C LEU A 319 -10.88 6.23 -39.24
N GLU A 320 -11.80 6.78 -38.44
CA GLU A 320 -13.03 7.39 -38.94
C GLU A 320 -12.76 8.59 -39.85
N LYS A 321 -11.81 9.47 -39.47
CA LYS A 321 -11.39 10.61 -40.32
C LYS A 321 -10.72 10.16 -41.63
N LEU A 322 -10.00 9.04 -41.64
CA LEU A 322 -9.44 8.46 -42.87
C LEU A 322 -10.54 7.89 -43.77
N LYS A 323 -11.46 7.07 -43.23
CA LYS A 323 -12.62 6.54 -43.97
C LYS A 323 -13.48 7.67 -44.55
N LEU A 324 -13.71 8.74 -43.80
CA LEU A 324 -14.49 9.90 -44.27
C LEU A 324 -13.78 10.65 -45.42
N LYS A 325 -12.45 10.75 -45.39
CA LYS A 325 -11.65 11.33 -46.50
C LYS A 325 -11.70 10.44 -47.75
N GLU A 326 -11.66 9.12 -47.57
CA GLU A 326 -11.74 8.14 -48.65
C GLU A 326 -13.12 8.18 -49.34
N ILE A 327 -14.21 8.17 -48.55
CA ILE A 327 -15.58 8.34 -49.07
C ILE A 327 -15.71 9.63 -49.89
N LYS A 328 -15.15 10.75 -49.41
CA LYS A 328 -15.15 12.03 -50.15
C LYS A 328 -14.39 11.94 -51.48
N ARG A 329 -13.21 11.31 -51.49
CA ARG A 329 -12.45 11.08 -52.74
C ARG A 329 -13.25 10.25 -53.75
N LEU A 330 -13.88 9.17 -53.30
CA LEU A 330 -14.72 8.31 -54.16
C LEU A 330 -15.98 9.04 -54.67
N GLN A 331 -16.53 9.99 -53.90
CA GLN A 331 -17.63 10.85 -54.35
C GLN A 331 -17.15 11.85 -55.42
N GLU A 332 -16.04 12.56 -55.18
CA GLU A 332 -15.45 13.46 -56.17
C GLU A 332 -15.07 12.74 -57.48
N GLU A 333 -14.54 11.52 -57.38
CA GLU A 333 -14.18 10.71 -58.54
C GLU A 333 -15.41 10.28 -59.35
N LYS A 334 -16.49 9.86 -58.67
CA LYS A 334 -17.79 9.58 -59.33
C LYS A 334 -18.34 10.81 -60.04
N GLU A 335 -18.34 11.97 -59.39
CA GLU A 335 -18.77 13.23 -60.04
C GLU A 335 -17.92 13.59 -61.26
N ARG A 336 -16.59 13.39 -61.20
CA ARG A 336 -15.70 13.63 -62.33
C ARG A 336 -16.00 12.66 -63.49
N ALA A 337 -16.23 11.38 -63.18
CA ALA A 337 -16.60 10.38 -64.18
C ALA A 337 -17.98 10.65 -64.81
N GLU A 338 -18.95 11.15 -64.04
CA GLU A 338 -20.26 11.59 -64.57
C GLU A 338 -20.12 12.81 -65.47
N LYS A 339 -19.36 13.84 -65.05
CA LYS A 339 -19.06 15.02 -65.89
C LYS A 339 -18.35 14.63 -67.20
N GLN A 340 -17.41 13.67 -67.17
CA GLN A 340 -16.78 13.14 -68.38
C GLN A 340 -17.76 12.41 -69.30
N LYS A 341 -18.68 11.60 -68.76
CA LYS A 341 -19.75 10.95 -69.54
C LYS A 341 -20.68 11.98 -70.18
N GLU A 342 -21.02 13.05 -69.47
CA GLU A 342 -21.86 14.14 -69.97
C GLU A 342 -21.18 14.90 -71.13
N ILE A 343 -19.87 15.18 -71.01
CA ILE A 343 -19.07 15.79 -72.08
C ILE A 343 -19.06 14.91 -73.33
N LEU A 344 -18.76 13.62 -73.18
CA LEU A 344 -18.76 12.65 -74.29
C LEU A 344 -20.14 12.50 -74.96
N LEU A 345 -21.24 12.62 -74.19
CA LEU A 345 -22.59 12.59 -74.75
C LEU A 345 -22.88 13.85 -75.57
N LYS A 346 -22.50 15.03 -75.06
CA LYS A 346 -22.63 16.31 -75.78
C LYS A 346 -21.77 16.37 -77.04
N GLU A 347 -20.59 15.75 -77.02
CA GLU A 347 -19.71 15.64 -78.19
C GLU A 347 -20.34 14.75 -79.28
N LYS A 348 -20.85 13.57 -78.91
CA LYS A 348 -21.60 12.69 -79.85
C LYS A 348 -22.82 13.39 -80.47
N GLN A 349 -23.58 14.15 -79.69
CA GLN A 349 -24.73 14.92 -80.20
C GLN A 349 -24.30 15.97 -81.24
N LYS A 350 -23.17 16.67 -81.00
CA LYS A 350 -22.61 17.62 -81.97
C LYS A 350 -22.12 16.93 -83.25
N ASP A 351 -21.50 15.76 -83.13
CA ASP A 351 -21.05 14.98 -84.29
C ASP A 351 -22.24 14.48 -85.14
N GLU A 352 -23.34 14.08 -84.50
CA GLU A 352 -24.58 13.72 -85.19
C GLU A 352 -25.24 14.94 -85.87
N GLU A 353 -25.32 16.08 -85.19
CA GLU A 353 -25.81 17.35 -85.78
C GLU A 353 -24.95 17.77 -87.00
N LEU A 354 -23.62 17.63 -86.88
CA LEU A 354 -22.67 17.96 -87.96
C LEU A 354 -22.76 16.97 -89.13
N ARG A 355 -23.07 15.69 -88.88
CA ARG A 355 -23.39 14.71 -89.93
C ARG A 355 -24.70 15.04 -90.64
N LEU A 356 -25.74 15.44 -89.90
CA LEU A 356 -27.03 15.85 -90.49
C LEU A 356 -26.87 17.08 -91.38
N LYS A 357 -26.12 18.10 -90.94
CA LYS A 357 -25.80 19.29 -91.75
C LYS A 357 -25.04 18.95 -93.03
N LYS A 358 -24.08 18.01 -92.98
CA LYS A 358 -23.36 17.53 -94.17
C LYS A 358 -24.30 16.82 -95.16
N LEU A 359 -25.19 15.96 -94.68
CA LEU A 359 -26.20 15.28 -95.50
C LEU A 359 -27.21 16.26 -96.13
N GLU A 360 -27.54 17.35 -95.42
CA GLU A 360 -28.40 18.41 -95.95
C GLU A 360 -27.69 19.24 -97.03
N GLN A 361 -26.43 19.61 -96.81
CA GLN A 361 -25.59 20.26 -97.83
C GLN A 361 -25.46 19.39 -99.09
N GLU A 362 -25.19 18.09 -98.95
CA GLU A 362 -25.10 17.15 -100.07
C GLU A 362 -26.42 17.04 -100.87
N LYS A 363 -27.58 17.09 -100.18
CA LYS A 363 -28.90 17.15 -100.85
C LYS A 363 -29.09 18.45 -101.63
N ILE A 364 -28.69 19.59 -101.07
CA ILE A 364 -28.75 20.90 -101.73
C ILE A 364 -27.83 20.93 -102.96
N GLU A 365 -26.62 20.37 -102.87
CA GLU A 365 -25.69 20.25 -104.00
C GLU A 365 -26.27 19.36 -105.11
N LYS A 366 -26.82 18.20 -104.76
CA LYS A 366 -27.52 17.33 -105.73
C LYS A 366 -28.70 18.01 -106.41
N GLN A 367 -29.50 18.81 -105.68
CA GLN A 367 -30.58 19.61 -106.29
C GLN A 367 -30.05 20.70 -107.23
N LYS A 368 -28.97 21.39 -106.86
CA LYS A 368 -28.29 22.36 -107.74
C LYS A 368 -27.72 21.69 -109.00
N GLU A 369 -27.16 20.49 -108.87
CA GLU A 369 -26.62 19.71 -109.98
C GLU A 369 -27.74 19.25 -110.94
N ILE A 370 -28.88 18.81 -110.41
CA ILE A 370 -30.08 18.50 -111.21
C ILE A 370 -30.57 19.75 -111.96
N LEU A 371 -30.72 20.88 -111.27
CA LEU A 371 -31.11 22.16 -111.89
C LEU A 371 -30.10 22.64 -112.94
N LEU A 372 -28.80 22.40 -112.72
CA LEU A 372 -27.75 22.72 -113.70
C LEU A 372 -27.86 21.81 -114.93
N LYS A 373 -28.09 20.51 -114.74
CA LYS A 373 -28.33 19.55 -115.83
C LYS A 373 -29.63 19.84 -116.58
N GLU A 374 -30.67 20.34 -115.91
CA GLU A 374 -31.90 20.79 -116.56
C GLU A 374 -31.68 22.07 -117.37
N LYS A 375 -30.92 23.04 -116.85
CA LYS A 375 -30.50 24.23 -117.62
C LYS A 375 -29.65 23.84 -118.82
N GLN A 376 -28.66 22.98 -118.64
CA GLN A 376 -27.84 22.45 -119.73
C GLN A 376 -28.68 21.69 -120.75
N ARG A 377 -29.67 20.89 -120.35
CA ARG A 377 -30.63 20.25 -121.28
C ARG A 377 -31.53 21.26 -121.98
N ALA A 378 -31.95 22.34 -121.32
CA ALA A 378 -32.73 23.41 -121.93
C ALA A 378 -31.89 24.26 -122.90
N GLU A 379 -30.59 24.43 -122.61
CA GLU A 379 -29.60 25.05 -123.49
C GLU A 379 -29.25 24.12 -124.65
N GLU A 380 -29.09 22.81 -124.43
CA GLU A 380 -28.98 21.80 -125.49
C GLU A 380 -30.26 21.71 -126.33
N LEU A 381 -31.45 21.97 -125.78
CA LEU A 381 -32.70 22.03 -126.56
C LEU A 381 -32.83 23.35 -127.34
N LYS A 382 -32.13 24.41 -126.93
CA LYS A 382 -31.95 25.63 -127.71
C LYS A 382 -30.85 25.47 -128.76
N ALA A 383 -29.75 24.79 -128.42
CA ALA A 383 -28.66 24.45 -129.31
C ALA A 383 -29.14 23.45 -130.37
N LYS A 384 -29.88 22.41 -130.04
CA LYS A 384 -30.54 21.50 -131.00
C LYS A 384 -31.67 22.14 -131.82
N LYS A 385 -32.10 23.37 -131.48
CA LYS A 385 -32.93 24.24 -132.34
C LYS A 385 -32.10 25.15 -133.27
N LEU A 386 -30.79 25.23 -133.07
CA LEU A 386 -29.80 25.92 -133.90
C LEU A 386 -28.96 24.93 -134.74
N GLU A 387 -28.64 23.75 -134.19
CA GLU A 387 -27.84 22.65 -134.77
C GLU A 387 -28.68 21.73 -135.70
N GLN A 388 -29.88 22.16 -136.11
CA GLN A 388 -30.46 21.68 -137.37
C GLN A 388 -29.86 22.42 -138.59
N GLU A 389 -29.04 23.44 -138.37
CA GLU A 389 -28.03 23.88 -139.33
C GLU A 389 -26.63 23.43 -138.85
N ILE A 390 -25.90 22.79 -139.77
CA ILE A 390 -24.46 22.41 -139.70
C ILE A 390 -24.12 21.08 -138.99
N ASN A 391 -23.69 20.11 -139.82
CA ASN A 391 -23.11 18.81 -139.47
C ASN A 391 -21.76 18.91 -138.72
N GLY A 392 -21.32 17.81 -138.08
CA GLY A 392 -19.87 17.53 -138.00
C GLY A 392 -19.31 16.72 -136.82
N GLU A 393 -19.62 15.42 -136.76
CA GLU A 393 -18.69 14.29 -136.49
C GLU A 393 -17.35 14.49 -135.73
N ILE A 394 -17.09 13.68 -134.67
CA ILE A 394 -15.87 12.84 -134.43
C ILE A 394 -15.69 12.41 -132.93
N LYS A 395 -15.25 11.15 -132.76
CA LYS A 395 -14.88 10.32 -131.58
C LYS A 395 -13.68 10.88 -130.78
N SER A 396 -13.16 10.38 -129.63
CA SER A 396 -13.36 9.27 -128.65
C SER A 396 -12.81 9.80 -127.28
N GLU A 397 -12.93 9.22 -126.08
CA GLU A 397 -12.51 7.90 -125.58
C GLU A 397 -12.82 7.78 -124.05
N GLU A 398 -12.91 6.55 -123.51
CA GLU A 398 -13.13 6.16 -122.09
C GLU A 398 -11.94 5.25 -121.63
N PRO A 399 -11.84 4.70 -120.40
CA PRO A 399 -12.33 5.09 -119.06
C PRO A 399 -11.06 5.24 -118.12
N PRO A 400 -10.85 4.69 -116.90
CA PRO A 400 -11.74 4.13 -115.85
C PRO A 400 -11.46 4.60 -114.39
N GLU A 401 -12.07 3.85 -113.47
CA GLU A 401 -12.14 3.89 -112.01
C GLU A 401 -10.82 3.65 -111.22
N MET A 402 -10.82 4.07 -109.94
CA MET A 402 -10.48 3.30 -108.72
C MET A 402 -10.43 4.27 -107.52
N GLY A 403 -10.78 3.93 -106.28
CA GLY A 403 -11.11 2.64 -105.68
C GLY A 403 -10.72 2.71 -104.20
N LYS A 404 -11.68 2.61 -103.28
CA LYS A 404 -11.44 2.65 -101.83
C LYS A 404 -10.52 1.49 -101.41
N PHE A 405 -9.62 1.67 -100.44
CA PHE A 405 -9.27 0.58 -99.53
C PHE A 405 -8.87 1.05 -98.12
N ILE A 406 -9.32 0.29 -97.12
CA ILE A 406 -9.03 0.45 -95.69
C ILE A 406 -8.33 -0.81 -95.21
N GLN A 407 -7.15 -0.66 -94.60
CA GLN A 407 -6.51 -1.61 -93.68
C GLN A 407 -5.81 -0.73 -92.62
N LYS A 408 -6.17 -0.66 -91.33
CA LYS A 408 -6.38 -1.67 -90.29
C LYS A 408 -5.12 -2.50 -89.92
N GLU A 409 -4.53 -2.07 -88.81
CA GLU A 409 -4.16 -2.89 -87.63
C GLU A 409 -2.85 -3.70 -87.56
N THR A 410 -2.11 -3.35 -86.48
CA THR A 410 -1.22 -4.16 -85.61
C THR A 410 0.29 -4.15 -85.87
N GLY A 411 1.06 -3.96 -84.78
CA GLY A 411 2.52 -4.15 -84.82
C GLY A 411 3.41 -3.52 -83.74
N THR A 412 2.91 -2.75 -82.76
CA THR A 412 3.75 -2.12 -81.72
C THR A 412 4.31 -3.11 -80.69
N LYS A 413 5.34 -3.86 -81.09
CA LYS A 413 6.31 -4.44 -80.14
C LYS A 413 7.28 -3.33 -79.73
N ASN A 414 7.15 -2.78 -78.50
CA ASN A 414 8.26 -2.16 -77.73
C ASN A 414 7.89 -1.59 -76.33
N GLU A 415 6.78 -2.01 -75.69
CA GLU A 415 6.44 -1.51 -74.33
C GLU A 415 7.17 -2.22 -73.17
N LYS A 416 7.83 -3.36 -73.41
CA LYS A 416 8.43 -4.17 -72.32
C LYS A 416 9.61 -3.49 -71.60
N HIS A 417 10.32 -2.56 -72.24
CA HIS A 417 11.58 -2.07 -71.69
C HIS A 417 11.41 -1.00 -70.60
N TYR A 418 10.28 -0.28 -70.57
CA TYR A 418 10.04 0.79 -69.57
C TYR A 418 9.67 0.27 -68.18
N LEU A 419 9.05 -0.91 -68.09
CA LEU A 419 8.63 -1.49 -66.81
C LEU A 419 9.79 -2.10 -66.01
N ASP A 420 10.85 -2.56 -66.69
CA ASP A 420 12.00 -3.15 -66.00
C ASP A 420 12.81 -2.09 -65.23
N ASP A 421 13.00 -0.88 -65.79
CA ASP A 421 13.75 0.22 -65.16
C ASP A 421 13.08 0.76 -63.87
N ASP A 422 11.76 0.80 -63.83
CA ASP A 422 11.03 1.28 -62.63
C ASP A 422 10.94 0.20 -61.54
N VAL A 423 10.88 -1.08 -61.92
CA VAL A 423 11.03 -2.20 -60.96
C VAL A 423 12.44 -2.21 -60.36
N GLU A 424 13.48 -1.94 -61.15
CA GLU A 424 14.86 -1.86 -60.66
C GLU A 424 15.05 -0.72 -59.63
N LYS A 425 14.40 0.43 -59.83
CA LYS A 425 14.40 1.55 -58.85
C LYS A 425 13.56 1.28 -57.61
N LEU A 426 12.51 0.47 -57.71
CA LEU A 426 11.64 0.13 -56.57
C LEU A 426 12.29 -0.88 -55.61
N LEU A 427 13.15 -1.77 -56.10
CA LEU A 427 13.80 -2.78 -55.26
C LEU A 427 14.57 -2.17 -54.06
N PRO A 428 15.50 -1.20 -54.22
CA PRO A 428 16.16 -0.55 -53.08
C PRO A 428 15.22 0.13 -52.07
N ILE A 429 14.05 0.60 -52.52
CA ILE A 429 13.05 1.23 -51.65
C ILE A 429 12.32 0.16 -50.83
N ILE A 430 12.03 -0.99 -51.43
CA ILE A 430 11.42 -2.13 -50.74
C ILE A 430 12.38 -2.68 -49.67
N ASP A 431 13.66 -2.86 -50.02
CA ASP A 431 14.69 -3.31 -49.08
C ASP A 431 14.79 -2.39 -47.84
N GLN A 432 14.81 -1.07 -48.04
CA GLN A 432 14.83 -0.05 -46.96
C GLN A 432 13.54 0.04 -46.13
N LEU A 433 12.41 -0.47 -46.66
CA LEU A 433 11.16 -0.57 -45.93
C LEU A 433 11.12 -1.85 -45.09
N LEU A 434 11.62 -2.97 -45.63
CA LEU A 434 11.76 -4.24 -44.91
C LEU A 434 12.73 -4.12 -43.73
N GLU A 435 13.85 -3.41 -43.89
CA GLU A 435 14.83 -3.12 -42.81
C GLU A 435 14.23 -2.35 -41.62
N LYS A 436 13.09 -1.66 -41.80
CA LYS A 436 12.42 -0.85 -40.77
C LYS A 436 11.22 -1.53 -40.14
N LEU A 437 10.87 -2.75 -40.57
CA LEU A 437 9.83 -3.54 -39.93
C LEU A 437 10.41 -4.24 -38.67
N PRO A 438 9.59 -4.45 -37.63
CA PRO A 438 10.02 -5.24 -36.47
C PRO A 438 10.26 -6.70 -36.88
N ASP A 439 11.27 -7.33 -36.26
CA ASP A 439 11.75 -8.68 -36.58
C ASP A 439 10.62 -9.72 -36.68
N GLU A 440 9.63 -9.64 -35.81
CA GLU A 440 8.43 -10.50 -35.78
C GLU A 440 7.67 -10.52 -37.12
N VAL A 441 7.55 -9.37 -37.79
CA VAL A 441 6.87 -9.23 -39.08
C VAL A 441 7.78 -9.66 -40.23
N VAL A 442 9.10 -9.54 -40.07
CA VAL A 442 10.09 -10.03 -41.04
C VAL A 442 10.10 -11.56 -41.06
N ASP A 443 10.01 -12.21 -39.90
CA ASP A 443 9.91 -13.67 -39.77
C ASP A 443 8.61 -14.23 -40.35
N GLU A 444 7.46 -13.57 -40.11
CA GLU A 444 6.19 -13.93 -40.75
C GLU A 444 6.25 -13.74 -42.27
N PHE A 445 6.86 -12.65 -42.75
CA PHE A 445 7.01 -12.40 -44.19
C PHE A 445 7.92 -13.44 -44.85
N ALA A 446 9.05 -13.79 -44.24
CA ALA A 446 10.01 -14.77 -44.75
C ALA A 446 9.41 -16.18 -44.89
N GLN A 447 8.41 -16.53 -44.06
CA GLN A 447 7.67 -17.79 -44.15
C GLN A 447 6.51 -17.76 -45.18
N SER A 448 6.20 -16.59 -45.75
CA SER A 448 5.06 -16.42 -46.66
C SER A 448 5.41 -16.69 -48.13
N ASP A 449 4.42 -17.13 -48.93
CA ASP A 449 4.56 -17.29 -50.38
C ASP A 449 4.97 -16.00 -51.11
N ASN A 450 4.72 -14.83 -50.50
CA ASN A 450 5.12 -13.53 -51.04
C ASN A 450 6.64 -13.34 -51.02
N PHE A 451 7.35 -13.93 -50.04
CA PHE A 451 8.81 -13.92 -50.02
C PHE A 451 9.38 -14.69 -51.22
N ALA A 452 8.80 -15.85 -51.57
CA ALA A 452 9.20 -16.60 -52.75
C ALA A 452 8.92 -15.86 -54.08
N LEU A 453 7.98 -14.92 -54.12
CA LEU A 453 7.77 -14.03 -55.26
C LEU A 453 8.83 -12.91 -55.30
N TYR A 454 9.08 -12.26 -54.16
CA TYR A 454 10.10 -11.23 -53.98
C TYR A 454 11.52 -11.75 -54.30
N GLU A 455 11.87 -12.96 -53.84
CA GLU A 455 13.13 -13.62 -54.18
C GLU A 455 13.28 -13.89 -55.69
N LYS A 456 12.19 -14.32 -56.37
CA LYS A 456 12.19 -14.49 -57.84
C LYS A 456 12.42 -13.17 -58.57
N VAL A 457 11.82 -12.07 -58.08
CA VAL A 457 12.04 -10.73 -58.65
C VAL A 457 13.49 -10.31 -58.43
N ILE A 458 14.01 -10.36 -57.20
CA ILE A 458 15.42 -10.03 -56.89
C ILE A 458 16.39 -10.84 -57.76
N ASN A 459 16.20 -12.15 -57.88
CA ASN A 459 17.09 -13.01 -58.65
C ASN A 459 17.03 -12.74 -60.17
N LYS A 460 15.96 -12.11 -60.68
CA LYS A 460 15.87 -11.63 -62.07
C LYS A 460 16.74 -10.38 -62.29
N TYR A 461 16.80 -9.45 -61.33
CA TYR A 461 17.52 -8.17 -61.49
C TYR A 461 18.96 -8.16 -60.91
N LYS A 462 19.30 -9.05 -59.96
CA LYS A 462 20.68 -9.21 -59.41
C LYS A 462 21.75 -9.71 -60.42
N ARG A 463 21.40 -9.90 -61.70
CA ARG A 463 22.23 -10.58 -62.72
C ARG A 463 22.77 -9.65 -63.83
N LYS A 464 22.93 -8.36 -63.57
CA LYS A 464 23.57 -7.40 -64.47
C LYS A 464 24.70 -6.65 -63.77
#